data_AF-A0AAU5XZB9-F1
#
_entry.id   AF-A0AAU5XZB9-F1
#
_cell.length_a   1.000
_cell.length_b   1.000
_cell.length_c   1.000
_cell.angle_alpha   90.00
_cell.angle_beta   90.00
_cell.angle_gamma   90.00
#
_symmetry.space_group_name_H-M   'P 1'
#
loop_
_entity.id
_entity.type
_entity.pdbx_description
1 polymer ?
#
loop_
_entity_poly.entity_id
_entity_poly.type
_entity_poly.pdbx_seq_one_letter_code
_entity_poly.pdbx_strand_id
1 'polypeptide(L)'
;MKRVIFAFAGTVTGLVLLLSFKTQPTTTTAAVSPPAAVSGSGGTTATPTAGSGTSSSTSPGTSSGTVDGDAADTRFGPVQVRITVANGKLTSVTALEYPTENPRDQEINSYAIPQLNQEAAQAGSAHIDVVSGATYTSDGYVKSLQSALDKAGLS
;
A
#
# COMPACT_ATOMS: atom_id res chain seq x y z
N MET A 1 32.85 -26.93 -9.43
CA MET A 1 32.92 -26.32 -10.78
C MET A 1 32.03 -25.08 -10.81
N LYS A 2 32.48 -24.02 -11.51
CA LYS A 2 31.74 -22.80 -11.92
C LYS A 2 31.28 -21.88 -10.75
N ARG A 3 32.16 -21.02 -10.21
CA ARG A 3 32.47 -19.63 -10.64
C ARG A 3 31.23 -18.74 -10.79
N VAL A 4 30.94 -17.94 -9.75
CA VAL A 4 30.10 -16.75 -9.85
C VAL A 4 31.03 -15.54 -9.72
N ILE A 5 31.38 -14.98 -10.87
CA ILE A 5 32.02 -13.68 -11.06
C ILE A 5 31.03 -12.88 -11.93
N PHE A 6 31.06 -11.55 -11.81
CA PHE A 6 30.32 -10.52 -12.55
C PHE A 6 28.99 -10.08 -11.88
N ALA A 7 28.73 -8.81 -11.58
CA ALA A 7 29.51 -7.59 -11.71
C ALA A 7 28.83 -6.51 -10.85
N PHE A 8 29.59 -5.85 -9.96
CA PHE A 8 29.24 -4.58 -9.35
C PHE A 8 29.50 -3.48 -10.38
N ALA A 9 28.48 -2.91 -11.02
CA ALA A 9 28.63 -1.68 -11.79
C ALA A 9 27.28 -1.01 -12.08
N GLY A 10 26.99 0.05 -11.32
CA GLY A 10 26.50 1.30 -11.92
C GLY A 10 24.98 1.53 -11.98
N THR A 11 24.41 2.11 -10.91
CA THR A 11 23.32 3.09 -11.05
C THR A 11 23.08 3.95 -9.79
N VAL A 12 24.11 4.24 -8.99
CA VAL A 12 23.97 5.17 -7.83
C VAL A 12 23.83 6.65 -8.28
N THR A 13 23.94 6.94 -9.58
CA THR A 13 23.84 8.30 -10.13
C THR A 13 22.40 8.77 -10.42
N GLY A 14 21.39 7.89 -10.31
CA GLY A 14 19.99 8.25 -10.60
C GLY A 14 19.25 8.99 -9.48
N LEU A 15 19.81 9.02 -8.26
CA LEU A 15 19.08 9.47 -7.05
C LEU A 15 19.14 10.99 -6.79
N VAL A 16 19.93 11.75 -7.56
CA VAL A 16 20.13 13.20 -7.33
C VAL A 16 19.15 14.10 -8.11
N LEU A 17 18.40 13.57 -9.08
CA LEU A 17 17.56 14.39 -9.98
C LEU A 17 16.08 14.48 -9.60
N LEU A 18 15.62 13.79 -8.56
CA LEU A 18 14.20 13.74 -8.14
C LEU A 18 13.85 14.66 -6.95
N LEU A 19 14.80 15.44 -6.44
CA LEU A 19 14.57 16.43 -5.36
C LEU A 19 14.54 17.89 -5.85
N SER A 20 14.44 18.13 -7.16
CA SER A 20 14.36 19.46 -7.78
C SER A 20 12.99 19.84 -8.36
N PHE A 21 11.92 19.12 -8.03
CA PHE A 21 10.55 19.59 -8.24
C PHE A 21 9.89 19.82 -6.87
N LYS A 22 10.01 21.03 -6.32
CA LYS A 22 9.01 22.10 -6.48
C LYS A 22 7.75 21.82 -5.65
N THR A 23 7.70 22.38 -4.43
CA THR A 23 6.62 23.28 -3.96
C THR A 23 6.96 23.83 -2.57
N GLN A 24 7.39 25.10 -2.51
CA GLN A 24 7.20 25.94 -1.32
C GLN A 24 5.73 26.38 -1.30
N PRO A 25 5.10 26.52 -0.12
CA PRO A 25 4.74 27.88 0.25
C PRO A 25 5.00 28.22 1.73
N THR A 26 5.38 29.48 1.87
CA THR A 26 5.62 30.30 3.06
C THR A 26 4.41 30.42 3.99
N THR A 27 4.64 30.36 5.30
CA THR A 27 3.73 30.96 6.29
C THR A 27 4.47 32.04 7.07
N THR A 28 4.16 33.29 6.73
CA THR A 28 4.57 34.50 7.43
C THR A 28 3.58 34.80 8.56
N THR A 29 4.12 35.07 9.74
CA THR A 29 3.44 35.62 10.93
C THR A 29 3.20 37.14 10.77
N ALA A 30 1.98 37.63 11.05
CA ALA A 30 1.71 38.93 11.72
C ALA A 30 0.19 39.16 11.92
N ALA A 31 -0.15 39.81 13.03
CA ALA A 31 -1.50 40.01 13.59
C ALA A 31 -2.19 41.33 13.15
N VAL A 32 -3.51 41.43 13.44
CA VAL A 32 -4.31 42.58 13.98
C VAL A 32 -5.73 42.71 13.35
N SER A 33 -6.74 42.40 14.19
CA SER A 33 -8.11 42.95 14.40
C SER A 33 -9.24 43.07 13.32
N PRO A 34 -10.54 42.94 13.72
CA PRO A 34 -11.80 42.86 12.92
C PRO A 34 -12.51 44.24 12.75
N PRO A 35 -13.78 44.44 12.23
CA PRO A 35 -14.90 43.53 11.89
C PRO A 35 -15.70 43.84 10.59
N ALA A 36 -16.65 42.98 10.19
CA ALA A 36 -18.02 43.33 9.70
C ALA A 36 -18.72 42.13 9.01
N ALA A 37 -19.99 41.95 9.35
CA ALA A 37 -20.90 40.95 8.81
C ALA A 37 -21.42 41.31 7.40
N VAL A 38 -21.69 40.31 6.54
CA VAL A 38 -22.94 40.24 5.76
C VAL A 38 -23.35 38.77 5.57
N SER A 39 -24.64 38.53 5.73
CA SER A 39 -25.35 37.30 5.42
C SER A 39 -25.89 37.37 3.99
N GLY A 40 -26.00 36.24 3.28
CA GLY A 40 -26.99 36.07 2.22
C GLY A 40 -26.53 35.56 0.85
N SER A 41 -26.87 34.28 0.61
CA SER A 41 -27.51 33.70 -0.59
C SER A 41 -26.80 33.61 -1.95
N GLY A 42 -26.94 32.43 -2.57
CA GLY A 42 -26.54 32.06 -3.93
C GLY A 42 -25.59 30.86 -3.89
N GLY A 43 -26.03 29.61 -3.98
CA GLY A 43 -26.75 29.05 -5.11
C GLY A 43 -25.73 28.51 -6.12
N THR A 44 -25.47 27.20 -6.11
CA THR A 44 -25.34 26.33 -7.30
C THR A 44 -24.80 24.95 -6.93
N THR A 45 -25.54 23.96 -7.40
CA THR A 45 -25.23 22.54 -7.50
C THR A 45 -23.88 22.27 -8.18
N ALA A 46 -23.03 21.46 -7.56
CA ALA A 46 -22.01 20.69 -8.25
C ALA A 46 -21.67 19.43 -7.46
N THR A 47 -22.21 18.31 -7.94
CA THR A 47 -21.85 16.94 -7.58
C THR A 47 -20.40 16.68 -7.97
N PRO A 48 -19.52 16.18 -7.09
CA PRO A 48 -18.28 15.56 -7.53
C PRO A 48 -18.52 14.05 -7.69
N THR A 49 -18.58 13.62 -8.94
CA THR A 49 -18.44 12.22 -9.35
C THR A 49 -17.04 11.72 -8.93
N ALA A 50 -16.97 10.94 -7.86
CA ALA A 50 -15.77 10.20 -7.47
C ALA A 50 -15.61 8.98 -8.39
N GLY A 51 -15.10 9.22 -9.60
CA GLY A 51 -14.64 8.17 -10.49
C GLY A 51 -13.20 7.79 -10.19
N SER A 52 -12.97 6.96 -9.17
CA SER A 52 -11.69 6.26 -9.02
C SER A 52 -11.74 4.95 -9.82
N GLY A 53 -11.65 5.07 -11.13
CA GLY A 53 -11.41 3.94 -12.03
C GLY A 53 -9.92 3.88 -12.36
N THR A 54 -9.12 3.24 -11.50
CA THR A 54 -7.76 2.85 -11.86
C THR A 54 -7.86 1.79 -12.96
N SER A 55 -7.73 2.21 -14.21
CA SER A 55 -7.66 1.33 -15.37
C SER A 55 -6.27 0.73 -15.44
N SER A 56 -6.10 -0.49 -14.92
CA SER A 56 -4.92 -1.30 -15.16
C SER A 56 -5.09 -2.04 -16.48
N SER A 57 -4.37 -1.60 -17.50
CA SER A 57 -4.30 -2.23 -18.82
C SER A 57 -3.77 -3.66 -18.73
N THR A 58 -4.61 -4.65 -19.03
CA THR A 58 -4.22 -6.02 -19.35
C THR A 58 -3.49 -6.06 -20.69
N SER A 59 -2.16 -6.04 -20.65
CA SER A 59 -1.31 -6.52 -21.73
C SER A 59 -0.73 -7.88 -21.31
N PRO A 60 -0.87 -8.95 -22.11
CA PRO A 60 -0.27 -10.25 -21.82
C PRO A 60 1.22 -10.17 -22.13
N GLY A 61 1.96 -9.55 -21.22
CA GLY A 61 3.40 -9.39 -21.28
C GLY A 61 3.89 -9.20 -19.87
N THR A 62 4.29 -10.31 -19.23
CA THR A 62 4.85 -10.39 -17.88
C THR A 62 4.10 -9.53 -16.85
N SER A 63 3.07 -10.08 -16.20
CA SER A 63 2.24 -9.40 -15.20
C SER A 63 3.09 -8.55 -14.26
N SER A 64 3.08 -7.23 -14.47
CA SER A 64 3.77 -6.27 -13.64
C SER A 64 2.80 -5.16 -13.30
N GLY A 65 2.61 -4.91 -12.01
CA GLY A 65 1.57 -4.01 -11.53
C GLY A 65 1.29 -4.24 -10.07
N THR A 66 0.44 -3.38 -9.50
CA THR A 66 -0.11 -3.58 -8.17
C THR A 66 -1.49 -4.19 -8.28
N VAL A 67 -1.78 -5.17 -7.42
CA VAL A 67 -3.06 -5.87 -7.40
C VAL A 67 -3.56 -5.88 -5.96
N ASP A 68 -4.81 -5.47 -5.80
CA ASP A 68 -5.48 -5.43 -4.51
C ASP A 68 -6.25 -6.73 -4.26
N GLY A 69 -5.94 -7.36 -3.13
CA GLY A 69 -6.69 -8.47 -2.60
C GLY A 69 -8.09 -8.05 -2.15
N ASP A 70 -8.99 -9.01 -2.05
CA ASP A 70 -10.29 -8.76 -1.41
C ASP A 70 -10.08 -8.56 0.10
N ALA A 71 -10.89 -7.69 0.71
CA ALA A 71 -10.87 -7.51 2.15
C ALA A 71 -11.41 -8.79 2.83
N ALA A 72 -10.68 -9.29 3.81
CA ALA A 72 -11.08 -10.42 4.63
C ALA A 72 -11.60 -9.92 5.97
N ASP A 73 -12.89 -10.14 6.23
CA ASP A 73 -13.48 -9.82 7.53
C ASP A 73 -12.96 -10.75 8.63
N THR A 74 -12.35 -10.15 9.65
CA THR A 74 -11.91 -10.86 10.86
C THR A 74 -12.74 -10.44 12.06
N ARG A 75 -12.55 -11.13 13.20
CA ARG A 75 -13.25 -10.81 14.45
C ARG A 75 -13.00 -9.38 14.96
N PHE A 76 -11.90 -8.76 14.54
CA PHE A 76 -11.45 -7.44 14.99
C PHE A 76 -11.55 -6.37 13.90
N GLY A 77 -12.04 -6.72 12.71
CA GLY A 77 -12.16 -5.80 11.57
C GLY A 77 -11.69 -6.40 10.24
N PRO A 78 -11.91 -5.69 9.13
CA PRO A 78 -11.44 -6.12 7.82
C PRO A 78 -9.91 -6.04 7.72
N VAL A 79 -9.32 -6.97 6.98
CA VAL A 79 -7.90 -6.98 6.62
C VAL A 79 -7.78 -7.02 5.11
N GLN A 80 -7.06 -6.06 4.52
CA GLN A 80 -6.84 -6.01 3.08
C GLN A 80 -5.36 -5.83 2.75
N VAL A 81 -4.91 -6.55 1.72
CA VAL A 81 -3.53 -6.59 1.28
C VAL A 81 -3.42 -6.21 -0.19
N ARG A 82 -2.41 -5.41 -0.50
CA ARG A 82 -1.96 -5.09 -1.86
C ARG A 82 -0.66 -5.81 -2.14
N ILE A 83 -0.59 -6.50 -3.26
CA ILE A 83 0.67 -7.05 -3.77
C ILE A 83 1.21 -6.16 -4.89
N THR A 84 2.53 -6.14 -5.00
CA THR A 84 3.24 -5.60 -6.16
C THR A 84 3.91 -6.77 -6.86
N VAL A 85 3.64 -6.89 -8.15
CA VAL A 85 4.22 -7.89 -9.02
C VAL A 85 5.15 -7.18 -10.00
N ALA A 86 6.35 -7.71 -10.20
CA ALA A 86 7.24 -7.31 -11.28
C ALA A 86 7.78 -8.55 -11.98
N ASN A 87 7.76 -8.54 -13.31
CA ASN A 87 8.21 -9.67 -14.12
C ASN A 87 7.51 -11.01 -13.75
N GLY A 88 6.22 -10.96 -13.41
CA GLY A 88 5.48 -12.17 -13.02
C GLY A 88 5.93 -12.78 -11.69
N LYS A 89 6.58 -12.00 -10.83
CA LYS A 89 6.96 -12.39 -9.46
C LYS A 89 6.48 -11.34 -8.48
N LEU A 90 6.00 -11.79 -7.34
CA LEU A 90 5.66 -10.91 -6.23
C LEU A 90 6.96 -10.29 -5.67
N THR A 91 7.03 -8.97 -5.65
CA THR A 91 8.21 -8.20 -5.22
C THR A 91 7.99 -7.47 -3.90
N SER A 92 6.76 -7.10 -3.60
CA SER A 92 6.42 -6.38 -2.37
C SER A 92 4.98 -6.65 -2.00
N VAL A 93 4.68 -6.55 -0.71
CA VAL A 93 3.34 -6.66 -0.16
C VAL A 93 3.13 -5.56 0.86
N THR A 94 1.93 -4.98 0.85
CA THR A 94 1.54 -3.88 1.73
C THR A 94 0.14 -4.14 2.26
N ALA A 95 -0.03 -4.16 3.58
CA ALA A 95 -1.35 -4.13 4.19
C ALA A 95 -1.99 -2.74 3.98
N LEU A 96 -3.13 -2.68 3.30
CA LEU A 96 -3.90 -1.46 3.08
C LEU A 96 -4.83 -1.17 4.26
N GLU A 97 -5.41 -2.23 4.81
CA GLU A 97 -6.39 -2.15 5.88
C GLU A 97 -6.12 -3.26 6.89
N TYR A 98 -6.19 -2.92 8.17
CA TYR A 98 -5.97 -3.85 9.28
C TYR A 98 -6.61 -3.28 10.55
N PRO A 99 -7.01 -4.17 11.49
CA PRO A 99 -7.66 -3.75 12.72
C PRO A 99 -6.72 -2.92 13.60
N THR A 100 -7.14 -1.72 13.96
CA THR A 100 -6.39 -0.78 14.82
C THR A 100 -7.22 -0.27 15.99
N GLU A 101 -8.37 -0.90 16.27
CA GLU A 101 -9.34 -0.44 17.27
C GLU A 101 -8.78 -0.43 18.69
N ASN A 102 -7.92 -1.40 19.05
CA ASN A 102 -7.30 -1.45 20.36
C ASN A 102 -5.81 -1.09 20.30
N PRO A 103 -5.24 -0.46 21.35
CA PRO A 103 -3.81 -0.16 21.41
C PRO A 103 -2.95 -1.43 21.37
N ARG A 104 -3.46 -2.55 21.88
CA ARG A 104 -2.79 -3.85 21.80
C ARG A 104 -2.66 -4.36 20.37
N ASP A 105 -3.68 -4.16 19.54
CA ASP A 105 -3.65 -4.59 18.13
C ASP A 105 -2.66 -3.73 17.35
N GLN A 106 -2.59 -2.42 17.63
CA GLN A 106 -1.60 -1.53 17.05
C GLN A 106 -0.17 -1.95 17.40
N GLU A 107 0.09 -2.30 18.68
CA GLU A 107 1.39 -2.80 19.11
C GLU A 107 1.76 -4.11 18.41
N ILE A 108 0.83 -5.06 18.33
CA ILE A 108 1.04 -6.36 17.66
C ILE A 108 1.29 -6.18 16.17
N ASN A 109 0.46 -5.38 15.50
CA ASN A 109 0.57 -5.13 14.07
C ASN A 109 1.86 -4.37 13.71
N SER A 110 2.40 -3.56 14.62
CA SER A 110 3.64 -2.81 14.37
C SER A 110 4.85 -3.69 14.07
N TYR A 111 4.94 -4.88 14.67
CA TYR A 111 5.99 -5.86 14.36
C TYR A 111 5.49 -6.99 13.44
N ALA A 112 4.22 -7.36 13.52
CA ALA A 112 3.68 -8.45 12.71
C ALA A 112 3.57 -8.09 11.22
N ILE A 113 3.05 -6.90 10.88
CA ILE A 113 2.87 -6.48 9.48
C ILE A 113 4.20 -6.46 8.70
N PRO A 114 5.30 -5.82 9.17
CA PRO A 114 6.56 -5.84 8.41
C PRO A 114 7.13 -7.26 8.27
N GLN A 115 6.97 -8.11 9.28
CA GLN A 115 7.41 -9.51 9.20
C GLN A 115 6.58 -10.30 8.17
N LEU A 116 5.26 -10.18 8.19
CA LEU A 116 4.36 -10.80 7.21
C LEU A 116 4.62 -10.31 5.79
N ASN A 117 4.91 -9.00 5.61
CA ASN A 117 5.26 -8.45 4.31
C ASN A 117 6.57 -9.06 3.78
N GLN A 118 7.58 -9.21 4.65
CA GLN A 118 8.86 -9.80 4.29
C GLN A 118 8.71 -11.29 3.96
N GLU A 119 7.99 -12.04 4.78
CA GLU A 119 7.72 -13.47 4.53
C GLU A 119 6.92 -13.66 3.25
N ALA A 120 5.89 -12.86 3.00
CA ALA A 120 5.11 -12.91 1.76
C ALA A 120 5.96 -12.58 0.53
N ALA A 121 6.85 -11.57 0.63
CA ALA A 121 7.80 -11.23 -0.44
C ALA A 121 8.82 -12.35 -0.72
N GLN A 122 9.22 -13.08 0.32
CA GLN A 122 10.17 -14.20 0.20
C GLN A 122 9.51 -15.48 -0.30
N ALA A 123 8.35 -15.83 0.23
CA ALA A 123 7.58 -17.01 -0.18
C ALA A 123 7.01 -16.83 -1.59
N GLY A 124 6.60 -15.61 -1.95
CA GLY A 124 5.93 -15.33 -3.21
C GLY A 124 4.59 -16.06 -3.35
N SER A 125 3.94 -16.37 -2.23
CA SER A 125 2.71 -17.16 -2.15
C SER A 125 1.89 -16.76 -0.93
N ALA A 126 0.62 -17.15 -0.87
CA ALA A 126 -0.24 -16.94 0.30
C ALA A 126 0.12 -17.86 1.49
N HIS A 127 0.94 -18.87 1.27
CA HIS A 127 1.45 -19.77 2.31
C HIS A 127 2.60 -19.12 3.07
N ILE A 128 2.27 -18.31 4.07
CA ILE A 128 3.22 -17.68 4.99
C ILE A 128 2.96 -18.15 6.42
N ASP A 129 3.97 -18.02 7.27
CA ASP A 129 3.84 -18.38 8.68
C ASP A 129 3.04 -17.31 9.42
N VAL A 130 2.21 -17.76 10.36
CA VAL A 130 1.45 -16.85 11.21
C VAL A 130 2.33 -16.28 12.32
N VAL A 131 2.25 -14.97 12.55
CA VAL A 131 3.02 -14.34 13.62
C VAL A 131 2.31 -14.55 14.97
N SER A 132 3.08 -14.98 15.98
CA SER A 132 2.57 -15.21 17.33
C SER A 132 1.94 -13.94 17.91
N GLY A 133 0.67 -14.00 18.30
CA GLY A 133 -0.11 -12.86 18.79
C GLY A 133 -0.93 -12.14 17.71
N ALA A 134 -0.63 -12.34 16.43
CA ALA A 134 -1.32 -11.70 15.30
C ALA A 134 -2.16 -12.71 14.49
N THR A 135 -2.64 -13.80 15.10
CA THR A 135 -3.28 -14.91 14.37
C THR A 135 -4.47 -14.46 13.51
N TYR A 136 -5.33 -13.58 14.02
CA TYR A 136 -6.49 -13.08 13.29
C TYR A 136 -6.09 -12.18 12.12
N THR A 137 -5.16 -11.25 12.34
CA THR A 137 -4.60 -10.39 11.29
C THR A 137 -3.89 -11.25 10.24
N SER A 138 -3.13 -12.26 10.65
CA SER A 138 -2.39 -13.15 9.75
C SER A 138 -3.33 -13.99 8.88
N ASP A 139 -4.41 -14.54 9.46
CA ASP A 139 -5.41 -15.31 8.71
C ASP A 139 -6.16 -14.45 7.69
N GLY A 140 -6.57 -13.24 8.07
CA GLY A 140 -7.18 -12.27 7.15
C GLY A 140 -6.20 -11.82 6.06
N TYR A 141 -4.95 -11.60 6.44
CA TYR A 141 -3.86 -11.22 5.53
C TYR A 141 -3.60 -12.32 4.51
N VAL A 142 -3.52 -13.59 4.91
CA VAL A 142 -3.34 -14.74 4.03
C VAL A 142 -4.49 -14.85 3.02
N LYS A 143 -5.74 -14.71 3.47
CA LYS A 143 -6.91 -14.74 2.58
C LYS A 143 -6.88 -13.61 1.55
N SER A 144 -6.61 -12.38 2.00
CA SER A 144 -6.51 -11.23 1.10
C SER A 144 -5.35 -11.37 0.12
N LEU A 145 -4.20 -11.85 0.60
CA LEU A 145 -3.01 -12.12 -0.21
C LEU A 145 -3.27 -13.19 -1.26
N GLN A 146 -3.98 -14.27 -0.90
CA GLN A 146 -4.38 -15.32 -1.83
C GLN A 146 -5.26 -14.75 -2.95
N SER A 147 -6.31 -14.00 -2.60
CA SER A 147 -7.14 -13.32 -3.60
C SER A 147 -6.33 -12.40 -4.50
N ALA A 148 -5.34 -11.68 -3.95
CA ALA A 148 -4.48 -10.80 -4.73
C ALA A 148 -3.59 -11.58 -5.72
N LEU A 149 -3.02 -12.70 -5.28
CA LEU A 149 -2.20 -13.60 -6.11
C LEU A 149 -3.03 -14.25 -7.22
N ASP A 150 -4.24 -14.71 -6.91
CA ASP A 150 -5.17 -15.27 -7.89
C ASP A 150 -5.53 -14.24 -8.96
N LYS A 151 -5.83 -13.00 -8.55
CA LYS A 151 -6.09 -11.88 -9.47
C LYS A 151 -4.87 -11.51 -10.31
N ALA A 152 -3.66 -11.70 -9.78
CA ALA A 152 -2.40 -11.49 -10.50
C ALA A 152 -2.00 -12.66 -11.41
N GLY A 153 -2.69 -13.80 -11.32
CA GLY A 153 -2.38 -15.03 -12.05
C GLY A 153 -1.13 -15.74 -11.51
N LEU A 154 -0.87 -15.64 -10.20
CA LEU A 154 0.28 -16.21 -9.48
C LEU A 154 -0.11 -17.33 -8.49
N SER A 155 -1.28 -17.95 -8.69
CA SER A 155 -1.83 -19.06 -7.88
C SER A 155 -0.95 -20.29 -7.82
#